data_AF-A0A0L8HFS2-F1
#
_entry.id   AF-A0A0L8HFS2-F1
#
_cell.length_a   1.000
_cell.length_b   1.000
_cell.length_c   1.000
_cell.angle_alpha   90.00
_cell.angle_beta   90.00
_cell.angle_gamma   90.00
#
_symmetry.space_group_name_H-M   'P 1'
#
loop_
_entity.id
_entity.type
_entity.pdbx_description
1 polymer ?
#
loop_
_entity_poly.entity_id
_entity_poly.type
_entity_poly.pdbx_seq_one_letter_code
_entity_poly.pdbx_strand_id
1 'polypeptide(L)'
;MIPNIYLKTQKRSLNYKRDAKNSYHKLVKLEYAILRVVWEEVMERFNKTSQKLQTPGFYVFEGCLLLASLLSFVKELQENSDDRNVHYESVAKGLCEYITSNYSDVSKRIVTKKFTDGTSDRASLKGVEKFRREVLNQVYDCLIIQ
;
A
#
# COMPACT_ATOMS: atom_id res chain seq x y z
N MET A 1 32.13 2.17 -40.01
CA MET A 1 31.98 2.87 -38.71
C MET A 1 30.62 2.51 -38.11
N ILE A 2 30.52 1.36 -37.41
CA ILE A 2 29.29 0.89 -36.72
C ILE A 2 29.54 0.52 -35.22
N PRO A 3 30.35 1.23 -34.40
CA PRO A 3 30.51 0.83 -32.98
C PRO A 3 29.41 1.42 -32.06
N ASN A 4 28.86 2.57 -32.42
CA ASN A 4 28.11 3.42 -31.49
C ASN A 4 26.67 2.88 -31.22
N ILE A 5 26.04 2.25 -32.21
CA ILE A 5 24.69 1.71 -32.07
C ILE A 5 24.69 0.45 -31.18
N TYR A 6 25.65 -0.45 -31.35
CA TYR A 6 25.76 -1.67 -30.54
C TYR A 6 26.02 -1.37 -29.06
N LEU A 7 26.94 -0.44 -28.77
CA LEU A 7 27.22 -0.01 -27.39
C LEU A 7 26.01 0.66 -26.73
N LYS A 8 25.26 1.49 -27.48
CA LYS A 8 24.05 2.15 -26.97
C LYS A 8 22.95 1.13 -26.66
N THR A 9 22.76 0.13 -27.51
CA THR A 9 21.79 -0.96 -27.30
C THR A 9 22.17 -1.85 -26.12
N GLN A 10 23.45 -2.19 -25.97
CA GLN A 10 23.95 -2.99 -24.84
C GLN A 10 23.81 -2.26 -23.51
N LYS A 11 24.15 -0.97 -23.45
CA LYS A 11 23.95 -0.12 -22.26
C LYS A 11 22.46 -0.01 -21.91
N ARG A 12 21.58 0.11 -22.90
CA ARG A 12 20.12 0.14 -22.70
C ARG A 12 19.60 -1.17 -22.12
N SER A 13 20.04 -2.32 -22.64
CA SER A 13 19.69 -3.66 -22.12
C SER A 13 20.14 -3.87 -20.66
N LEU A 14 21.37 -3.45 -20.32
CA LEU A 14 21.88 -3.48 -18.95
C LEU A 14 21.06 -2.62 -17.99
N ASN A 15 20.67 -1.42 -18.43
CA ASN A 15 19.79 -0.55 -17.64
C ASN A 15 18.43 -1.24 -17.39
N TYR A 16 17.80 -1.82 -18.42
CA TYR A 16 16.53 -2.55 -18.25
C TYR A 16 16.62 -3.70 -17.25
N LYS A 17 17.70 -4.49 -17.30
CA LYS A 17 17.90 -5.59 -16.33
C LYS A 17 18.03 -5.08 -14.90
N ARG A 18 18.78 -3.99 -14.70
CA ARG A 18 18.93 -3.36 -13.39
C ARG A 18 17.60 -2.79 -12.89
N ASP A 19 16.86 -2.12 -13.76
CA ASP A 19 15.59 -1.49 -13.41
C ASP A 19 14.54 -2.54 -13.06
N ALA A 20 14.46 -3.63 -13.83
CA ALA A 20 13.60 -4.78 -13.52
C ALA A 20 13.97 -5.41 -12.16
N LYS A 21 15.27 -5.61 -11.90
CA LYS A 21 15.74 -6.11 -10.60
C LYS A 21 15.33 -5.17 -9.45
N ASN A 22 15.52 -3.86 -9.62
CA ASN A 22 15.13 -2.87 -8.62
C ASN A 22 13.61 -2.85 -8.37
N SER A 23 12.80 -2.96 -9.41
CA SER A 23 11.35 -3.08 -9.31
C SER A 23 10.94 -4.35 -8.55
N TYR A 24 11.55 -5.49 -8.86
CA TYR A 24 11.33 -6.73 -8.12
C TYR A 24 11.64 -6.57 -6.63
N HIS A 25 12.79 -5.96 -6.29
CA HIS A 25 13.17 -5.72 -4.89
C HIS A 25 12.19 -4.81 -4.15
N LYS A 26 11.48 -3.91 -4.86
CA LYS A 26 10.40 -3.11 -4.25
C LYS A 26 9.15 -3.95 -4.01
N LEU A 27 8.78 -4.80 -4.97
CA LEU A 27 7.57 -5.63 -4.89
C LEU A 27 7.64 -6.69 -3.78
N VAL A 28 8.84 -7.18 -3.46
CA VAL A 28 9.03 -8.13 -2.36
C VAL A 28 9.11 -7.48 -0.98
N LYS A 29 8.92 -6.16 -0.86
CA LYS A 29 8.82 -5.52 0.45
C LYS A 29 7.48 -5.81 1.10
N LEU A 30 7.49 -6.02 2.41
CA LEU A 30 6.30 -6.27 3.21
C LEU A 30 5.21 -5.23 2.99
N GLU A 31 5.58 -3.95 3.02
CA GLU A 31 4.67 -2.81 2.85
C GLU A 31 3.92 -2.87 1.51
N TYR A 32 4.59 -3.26 0.43
CA TYR A 32 3.96 -3.40 -0.89
C TYR A 32 3.06 -4.65 -0.97
N ALA A 33 3.47 -5.74 -0.34
CA ALA A 33 2.64 -6.93 -0.25
C ALA A 33 1.36 -6.67 0.57
N ILE A 34 1.46 -5.95 1.69
CA ILE A 34 0.31 -5.51 2.48
C ILE A 34 -0.61 -4.62 1.62
N LEU A 35 -0.06 -3.61 0.95
CA LEU A 35 -0.84 -2.75 0.06
C LEU A 35 -1.56 -3.53 -1.05
N ARG A 36 -0.94 -4.57 -1.60
CA ARG A 36 -1.59 -5.45 -2.59
C ARG A 36 -2.83 -6.12 -1.99
N VAL A 37 -2.72 -6.67 -0.78
CA VAL A 37 -3.85 -7.33 -0.10
C VAL A 37 -4.97 -6.33 0.21
N VAL A 38 -4.63 -5.13 0.71
CA VAL A 38 -5.62 -4.07 0.95
C VAL A 38 -6.34 -3.69 -0.34
N TRP A 39 -5.59 -3.46 -1.42
CA TRP A 39 -6.18 -3.08 -2.70
C TRP A 39 -7.05 -4.17 -3.31
N GLU A 40 -6.71 -5.44 -3.11
CA GLU A 40 -7.53 -6.56 -3.57
C GLU A 40 -8.91 -6.54 -2.92
N GLU A 41 -9.00 -6.41 -1.59
CA GLU A 41 -10.27 -6.32 -0.85
C GLU A 41 -11.08 -5.08 -1.25
N VAL A 42 -10.44 -3.91 -1.30
CA VAL A 42 -11.10 -2.64 -1.66
C VAL A 42 -11.63 -2.71 -3.10
N MET A 43 -10.80 -3.09 -4.07
CA MET A 43 -11.21 -3.13 -5.48
C MET A 43 -12.30 -4.16 -5.73
N GLU A 44 -12.27 -5.30 -5.04
CA GLU A 44 -13.35 -6.29 -5.14
C GLU A 44 -14.68 -5.72 -4.66
N ARG A 45 -14.71 -5.05 -3.50
CA ARG A 45 -15.93 -4.45 -2.94
C ARG A 45 -16.46 -3.33 -3.84
N PHE A 46 -15.59 -2.46 -4.32
CA PHE A 46 -15.95 -1.37 -5.24
C PHE A 46 -16.46 -1.90 -6.58
N ASN A 47 -15.81 -2.90 -7.16
CA ASN A 47 -16.23 -3.50 -8.43
C ASN A 47 -17.62 -4.16 -8.30
N LYS A 48 -17.87 -4.92 -7.21
CA LYS A 48 -19.19 -5.52 -6.95
C LYS A 48 -20.30 -4.46 -6.85
N THR A 49 -20.05 -3.37 -6.12
CA THR A 49 -21.00 -2.24 -6.04
C THR A 49 -21.21 -1.60 -7.41
N SER A 50 -20.14 -1.33 -8.16
CA SER A 50 -20.21 -0.74 -9.49
C SER A 50 -21.02 -1.58 -10.48
N GLN A 51 -20.78 -2.89 -10.53
CA GLN A 51 -21.54 -3.81 -11.36
C GLN A 51 -23.03 -3.82 -11.02
N LYS A 52 -23.36 -3.77 -9.72
CA LYS A 52 -24.76 -3.76 -9.27
C LYS A 52 -25.47 -2.46 -9.65
N LEU A 53 -24.82 -1.31 -9.47
CA LEU A 53 -25.35 0.01 -9.85
C LEU A 53 -25.62 0.15 -11.36
N GLN A 54 -24.83 -0.54 -12.18
CA GLN A 54 -24.96 -0.52 -13.65
C GLN A 54 -26.00 -1.51 -14.19
N THR A 55 -26.71 -2.25 -13.32
CA THR A 55 -27.74 -3.20 -13.75
C THR A 55 -28.93 -2.45 -14.38
N PRO A 56 -29.41 -2.84 -15.58
CA PRO A 56 -30.60 -2.22 -16.17
C PRO A 56 -31.82 -2.33 -15.26
N GLY A 57 -32.57 -1.23 -15.12
CA GLY A 57 -33.74 -1.18 -14.23
C GLY A 57 -33.41 -1.13 -12.74
N PHE A 58 -32.15 -0.85 -12.38
CA PHE A 58 -31.75 -0.74 -10.98
C PHE A 58 -32.45 0.41 -10.25
N TYR A 59 -32.92 0.13 -9.04
CA TYR A 59 -33.74 1.06 -8.27
C TYR A 59 -32.87 2.09 -7.53
N VAL A 60 -33.18 3.38 -7.69
CA VAL A 60 -32.36 4.49 -7.13
C VAL A 60 -32.19 4.38 -5.61
N PHE A 61 -33.25 4.00 -4.89
CA PHE A 61 -33.17 3.82 -3.43
C PHE A 61 -32.22 2.69 -3.02
N GLU A 62 -32.23 1.56 -3.75
CA GLU A 62 -31.24 0.49 -3.53
C GLU A 62 -29.82 1.02 -3.79
N GLY A 63 -29.66 1.94 -4.75
CA GLY A 63 -28.39 2.62 -5.01
C GLY A 63 -27.88 3.42 -3.83
N CYS A 64 -28.76 4.20 -3.21
CA CYS A 64 -28.42 4.93 -1.99
C CYS A 64 -27.97 3.98 -0.88
N LEU A 65 -28.65 2.84 -0.70
CA LEU A 65 -28.27 1.83 0.30
C LEU A 65 -26.91 1.18 -0.01
N LEU A 66 -26.62 0.88 -1.27
CA LEU A 66 -25.33 0.30 -1.68
C LEU A 66 -24.17 1.28 -1.47
N LEU A 67 -24.36 2.56 -1.81
CA LEU A 67 -23.35 3.60 -1.59
C LEU A 67 -23.12 3.84 -0.09
N ALA A 68 -24.20 3.86 0.72
CA ALA A 68 -24.08 3.93 2.17
C ALA A 68 -23.32 2.73 2.75
N SER A 69 -23.60 1.52 2.27
CA SER A 69 -22.86 0.31 2.66
C SER A 69 -21.39 0.35 2.25
N LEU A 70 -21.08 0.91 1.07
CA LEU A 70 -19.70 1.08 0.62
C LEU A 70 -18.94 2.08 1.49
N LEU A 71 -19.59 3.19 1.89
CA LEU A 71 -19.01 4.16 2.82
C LEU A 71 -18.78 3.54 4.20
N SER A 72 -19.75 2.79 4.73
CA SER A 72 -19.59 2.07 6.01
C SER A 72 -18.42 1.09 5.96
N PHE A 73 -18.26 0.35 4.86
CA PHE A 73 -17.13 -0.55 4.67
C PHE A 73 -15.78 0.18 4.78
N VAL A 74 -15.61 1.34 4.13
CA VAL A 74 -14.34 2.09 4.20
C VAL A 74 -14.10 2.65 5.61
N LYS A 75 -15.15 3.10 6.29
CA LYS A 75 -15.06 3.54 7.70
C LYS A 75 -14.64 2.39 8.62
N GLU A 76 -15.20 1.21 8.44
CA GLU A 76 -14.82 0.01 9.20
C GLU A 76 -13.35 -0.37 8.97
N LEU A 77 -12.82 -0.20 7.75
CA LEU A 77 -11.39 -0.40 7.47
C LEU A 77 -10.51 0.58 8.25
N GLN A 78 -10.95 1.83 8.37
CA GLN A 78 -10.23 2.87 9.11
C GLN A 78 -10.31 2.65 10.64
N GLU A 79 -11.51 2.43 11.17
CA GLU A 79 -11.77 2.24 12.59
C GLU A 79 -11.06 1.00 13.14
N ASN A 80 -11.01 -0.08 12.35
CA ASN A 80 -10.36 -1.34 12.73
C ASN A 80 -8.95 -1.47 12.12
N SER A 81 -8.29 -0.34 11.80
CA SER A 81 -7.01 -0.35 11.07
C SER A 81 -5.89 -1.11 11.77
N ASP A 82 -5.89 -1.20 13.10
CA ASP A 82 -4.94 -2.02 13.87
C ASP A 82 -5.11 -3.52 13.57
N ASP A 83 -6.30 -4.05 13.84
CA ASP A 83 -6.62 -5.48 13.66
C ASP A 83 -6.53 -5.89 12.19
N ARG A 84 -7.00 -5.02 11.29
CA ARG A 84 -6.91 -5.22 9.84
C ARG A 84 -5.46 -5.27 9.37
N ASN A 85 -4.58 -4.42 9.88
CA ASN A 85 -3.17 -4.45 9.50
C ASN A 85 -2.47 -5.74 9.95
N VAL A 86 -2.81 -6.27 11.14
CA VAL A 86 -2.32 -7.59 11.59
C VAL A 86 -2.77 -8.70 10.62
N HIS A 87 -4.04 -8.67 10.23
CA HIS A 87 -4.57 -9.62 9.25
C HIS A 87 -3.85 -9.50 7.89
N TYR A 88 -3.74 -8.29 7.35
CA TYR A 88 -3.10 -8.05 6.05
C TYR A 88 -1.62 -8.41 6.04
N GLU A 89 -0.90 -8.14 7.13
CA GLU A 89 0.49 -8.54 7.28
C GLU A 89 0.65 -10.07 7.25
N SER A 90 -0.24 -10.80 7.94
CA SER A 90 -0.25 -12.26 7.95
C SER A 90 -0.50 -12.82 6.54
N VAL A 91 -1.53 -12.32 5.86
CA VAL A 91 -1.85 -12.71 4.48
C VAL A 91 -0.70 -12.37 3.54
N ALA A 92 -0.14 -11.16 3.63
CA ALA A 92 0.97 -10.70 2.81
C ALA A 92 2.20 -11.60 2.96
N LYS A 93 2.59 -11.97 4.18
CA LYS A 93 3.71 -12.89 4.44
C LYS A 93 3.48 -14.29 3.83
N GLY A 94 2.22 -14.71 3.70
CA GLY A 94 1.84 -15.96 3.05
C GLY A 94 1.86 -15.92 1.51
N LEU A 95 1.93 -14.75 0.87
CA LEU A 95 1.85 -14.65 -0.59
C LEU A 95 3.11 -15.13 -1.32
N CYS A 96 4.28 -14.95 -0.72
CA CYS A 96 5.57 -15.28 -1.35
C CYS A 96 6.69 -15.40 -0.31
N GLU A 97 7.49 -16.46 -0.40
CA GLU A 97 8.62 -16.72 0.50
C GLU A 97 9.70 -15.63 0.47
N TYR A 98 9.80 -14.88 -0.65
CA TYR A 98 10.77 -13.81 -0.81
C TYR A 98 10.33 -12.48 -0.18
N ILE A 99 9.11 -12.39 0.36
CA ILE A 99 8.64 -11.18 1.01
C ILE A 99 9.48 -10.91 2.26
N THR A 100 9.99 -9.69 2.38
CA THR A 100 10.76 -9.28 3.56
C THR A 100 9.88 -9.43 4.80
N SER A 101 10.40 -10.03 5.88
CA SER A 101 9.62 -10.26 7.10
C SER A 101 9.35 -8.99 7.93
N ASN A 102 10.15 -7.94 7.72
CA ASN A 102 10.16 -6.71 8.51
C ASN A 102 9.79 -5.48 7.68
N TYR A 103 9.26 -4.45 8.35
CA TYR A 103 9.04 -3.12 7.78
C TYR A 103 10.35 -2.42 7.41
N SER A 104 10.30 -1.50 6.44
CA SER A 104 11.49 -0.89 5.83
C SER A 104 12.27 0.05 6.73
N ASP A 105 11.68 0.46 7.85
CA ASP A 105 12.23 1.39 8.82
C ASP A 105 12.97 0.69 9.98
N VAL A 106 12.81 -0.62 10.15
CA VAL A 106 13.57 -1.42 11.12
C VAL A 106 15.10 -1.28 10.88
N SER A 107 15.51 -1.03 9.64
CA SER A 107 16.91 -0.82 9.25
C SER A 107 17.32 0.66 9.18
N LYS A 108 16.42 1.62 9.45
CA LYS A 108 16.73 3.06 9.38
C LYS A 108 17.29 3.54 10.72
N ARG A 109 18.41 4.26 10.68
CA ARG A 109 19.05 4.87 11.85
C ARG A 109 18.05 5.80 12.54
N ILE A 110 17.83 5.60 13.86
CA ILE A 110 17.04 6.52 14.68
C ILE A 110 17.73 7.89 14.66
N VAL A 111 17.06 8.90 14.08
CA VAL A 111 17.55 10.28 14.10
C VAL A 111 17.01 10.94 15.35
N THR A 112 17.84 11.05 16.38
CA THR A 112 17.50 11.79 17.60
C THR A 112 17.64 13.28 17.32
N LYS A 113 16.53 14.01 17.26
CA LYS A 113 16.55 15.47 17.26
C LYS A 113 16.82 15.93 18.71
N LYS A 114 17.98 16.54 18.94
CA LYS A 114 18.28 17.21 20.22
C LYS A 114 17.77 18.64 20.12
N PHE A 115 16.90 19.04 21.04
CA PHE A 115 16.50 20.42 21.20
C PHE A 115 17.51 21.17 22.08
N THR A 116 17.54 22.50 21.96
CA THR A 116 18.48 23.37 22.68
C THR A 116 18.24 23.41 24.19
N ASP A 117 17.07 22.96 24.65
CA ASP A 117 16.70 22.81 26.06
C ASP A 117 17.15 21.46 26.66
N GLY A 118 17.86 20.63 25.90
CA GLY A 118 18.30 19.31 26.33
C GLY A 118 17.23 18.22 26.24
N THR A 119 16.00 18.55 25.85
CA THR A 119 14.98 17.56 25.57
C THR A 119 15.25 16.90 24.22
N SER A 120 14.87 15.63 24.09
CA SER A 120 14.93 14.92 22.81
C SER A 120 13.60 14.21 22.60
N ASP A 121 12.92 14.53 21.50
CA ASP A 121 11.76 13.74 21.10
C ASP A 121 12.24 12.42 20.50
N ARG A 122 11.96 11.32 21.19
CA ARG A 122 12.08 9.97 20.65
C ARG A 122 10.71 9.44 20.27
N ALA A 123 10.10 10.02 19.25
CA ALA A 123 8.95 9.39 18.61
C ALA A 123 9.42 8.61 17.36
N SER A 124 10.20 7.55 17.56
CA SER A 124 10.36 6.54 16.51
C SER A 124 9.15 5.62 16.61
N LEU A 125 8.10 5.91 15.84
CA LEU A 125 6.98 4.98 15.67
C LEU A 125 7.54 3.62 15.24
N LYS A 126 6.98 2.52 15.74
CA LYS A 126 7.31 1.18 15.20
C LYS A 126 6.92 1.16 13.72
N GLY A 127 7.64 0.43 12.87
CA GLY A 127 7.38 0.39 11.43
C GLY A 127 5.94 0.11 11.02
N VAL A 128 5.30 -0.77 11.78
CA VAL A 128 3.87 -1.07 11.66
C VAL A 128 2.99 0.17 11.89
N GLU A 129 3.26 0.95 12.94
CA GLU A 129 2.51 2.15 13.29
C GLU A 129 2.75 3.27 12.29
N LYS A 130 4.01 3.41 11.85
CA LYS A 130 4.40 4.40 10.84
C LYS A 130 3.72 4.10 9.51
N PHE A 131 3.85 2.88 9.00
CA PHE A 131 3.22 2.46 7.75
C PHE A 131 1.70 2.61 7.81
N ARG A 132 1.07 2.18 8.90
CA ARG A 132 -0.38 2.36 9.09
C ARG A 132 -0.79 3.84 9.02
N ARG A 133 -0.12 4.71 9.79
CA ARG A 133 -0.46 6.14 9.86
C ARG A 133 -0.16 6.88 8.56
N GLU A 134 1.01 6.66 7.98
CA GLU A 134 1.49 7.42 6.82
C GLU A 134 1.00 6.87 5.49
N VAL A 135 0.52 5.61 5.45
CA VAL A 135 0.12 4.96 4.20
C VAL A 135 -1.32 4.46 4.28
N LEU A 136 -1.64 3.49 5.15
CA LEU A 136 -2.96 2.86 5.15
C LEU A 136 -4.09 3.85 5.46
N ASN A 137 -3.92 4.66 6.50
CA ASN A 137 -4.94 5.65 6.87
C ASN A 137 -5.13 6.69 5.77
N GLN A 138 -4.05 7.12 5.10
CA GLN A 138 -4.17 8.04 3.96
C GLN A 138 -4.94 7.40 2.80
N VAL A 139 -4.71 6.11 2.52
CA VAL A 139 -5.48 5.38 1.50
C VAL A 139 -6.97 5.38 1.87
N TYR A 140 -7.33 5.09 3.11
CA TYR A 140 -8.73 5.09 3.55
C TYR A 140 -9.35 6.49 3.51
N ASP A 141 -8.62 7.53 3.94
CA ASP A 141 -9.08 8.91 3.87
C ASP A 141 -9.38 9.34 2.42
N CYS A 142 -8.54 8.94 1.46
CA CYS A 142 -8.78 9.17 0.03
C CYS A 142 -10.01 8.44 -0.52
N LEU A 143 -10.46 7.36 0.12
CA LEU A 143 -11.65 6.61 -0.28
C LEU A 143 -12.95 7.18 0.34
N ILE A 144 -12.85 7.91 1.46
CA ILE A 144 -13.99 8.55 2.14
C ILE A 144 -14.29 9.92 1.53
N ILE A 145 -13.25 10.67 1.12
CA ILE A 145 -13.40 12.02 0.58
C ILE A 145 -13.54 11.95 -0.95
N GLN A 146 -14.78 12.01 -1.42
CA GLN A 146 -15.18 12.47 -2.77
C GLN A 146 -16.37 13.42 -2.67
#